data_AF-A0A7V3SVP4-F1
#
_entry.id   AF-A0A7V3SVP4-F1
#
_cell.length_a   1.000
_cell.length_b   1.000
_cell.length_c   1.000
_cell.angle_alpha   90.00
_cell.angle_beta   90.00
_cell.angle_gamma   90.00
#
_symmetry.space_group_name_H-M   'P 1'
#
loop_
_entity.id
_entity.type
_entity.pdbx_description
1 polymer ?
#
loop_
_entity_poly.entity_id
_entity_poly.type
_entity_poly.pdbx_seq_one_letter_code
_entity_poly.pdbx_strand_id
1 'polypeptide(L)'
;MSKLDITIHYGAPTKPTILLIHGLGMDKNIWLNPYDSRILAGRFPITILLNEKPDLIRLEPDKNFNLSKLSIGKKPEELRTIYHDLKEEDFSIITWSQKRPSEPI
;
A
#
# COMPACT_ATOMS: atom_id res chain seq x y z
N MET A 1 23.82 -8.33 14.34
CA MET A 1 22.87 -8.60 13.24
C MET A 1 21.60 -7.81 13.48
N SER A 2 21.13 -7.02 12.52
CA SER A 2 19.86 -6.30 12.63
C SER A 2 18.68 -7.26 12.50
N LYS A 3 17.67 -7.14 13.36
CA LYS A 3 16.40 -7.89 13.27
C LYS A 3 15.74 -7.66 11.90
N LEU A 4 15.44 -8.73 11.17
CA LEU A 4 14.70 -8.70 9.91
C LEU A 4 13.29 -8.16 10.17
N ASP A 5 12.81 -7.30 9.27
CA ASP A 5 11.44 -6.77 9.34
C ASP A 5 10.48 -7.73 8.65
N ILE A 6 10.04 -8.74 9.39
CA ILE A 6 9.15 -9.82 8.92
C ILE A 6 7.82 -9.72 9.65
N THR A 7 6.72 -9.99 8.95
CA THR A 7 5.43 -10.32 9.54
C THR A 7 5.05 -11.74 9.14
N ILE A 8 4.58 -12.53 10.10
CA ILE A 8 4.12 -13.90 9.88
C ILE A 8 2.67 -14.01 10.34
N HIS A 9 1.83 -14.55 9.47
CA HIS A 9 0.53 -15.08 9.82
C HIS A 9 0.59 -16.61 9.74
N TYR A 10 0.19 -17.27 10.82
CA TYR A 10 0.13 -18.74 10.88
C TYR A 10 -1.28 -19.18 10.51
N GLY A 11 -1.37 -20.01 9.47
CA GLY A 11 -2.60 -20.66 9.04
C GLY A 11 -2.54 -22.18 9.19
N ALA A 12 -3.39 -22.91 8.48
CA ALA A 12 -3.48 -24.36 8.53
C ALA A 12 -2.13 -25.04 8.15
N PRO A 13 -1.67 -26.04 8.94
CA PRO A 13 -0.42 -26.76 8.66
C PRO A 13 -0.52 -27.67 7.42
N THR A 14 -1.73 -27.91 6.92
CA THR A 14 -1.99 -28.70 5.70
C THR A 14 -1.90 -27.87 4.42
N LYS A 15 -1.88 -26.54 4.52
CA LYS A 15 -1.79 -25.61 3.38
C LYS A 15 -0.34 -25.16 3.17
N PRO A 16 0.07 -24.86 1.92
CA PRO A 16 1.40 -24.34 1.66
C PRO A 16 1.62 -22.98 2.33
N THR A 17 2.87 -22.66 2.61
CA THR A 17 3.26 -21.32 3.09
C THR A 17 3.48 -20.38 1.90
N ILE A 18 2.90 -19.19 1.96
CA ILE A 18 3.01 -18.16 0.93
C ILE A 18 4.01 -17.08 1.38
N LEU A 19 4.98 -16.76 0.53
CA LEU A 19 5.92 -15.66 0.74
C LEU A 19 5.55 -14.50 -0.19
N LEU A 20 5.19 -13.35 0.38
CA LEU A 20 4.87 -12.13 -0.39
C LEU A 20 6.07 -11.18 -0.37
N ILE A 21 6.57 -10.87 -1.57
CA ILE A 21 7.73 -9.99 -1.80
C ILE A 21 7.23 -8.74 -2.50
N HIS A 22 7.47 -7.56 -1.91
CA HIS A 22 7.10 -6.29 -2.53
C HIS A 22 8.12 -5.84 -3.60
N GLY A 23 7.74 -4.88 -4.43
CA GLY A 23 8.63 -4.25 -5.42
C GLY A 23 9.65 -3.28 -4.83
N LEU A 24 10.57 -2.80 -5.67
CA LEU A 24 11.60 -1.82 -5.28
C LEU A 24 10.99 -0.50 -4.80
N GLY A 25 11.57 0.10 -3.76
CA GLY A 25 11.12 1.40 -3.24
C GLY A 25 9.78 1.36 -2.50
N MET A 26 9.35 0.17 -2.09
CA MET A 26 8.11 -0.10 -1.35
C MET A 26 8.42 -0.85 -0.04
N ASP A 27 7.38 -1.13 0.74
CA ASP A 27 7.43 -1.96 1.95
C ASP A 27 6.29 -2.98 1.98
N LYS A 28 6.28 -3.83 3.01
CA LYS A 28 5.35 -4.93 3.24
C LYS A 28 3.92 -4.45 3.51
N ASN A 29 3.71 -3.17 3.81
CA ASN A 29 2.37 -2.63 3.99
C ASN A 29 1.58 -2.62 2.69
N ILE A 30 2.24 -2.72 1.52
CA ILE A 30 1.51 -2.96 0.27
C ILE A 30 0.64 -4.22 0.33
N TRP A 31 1.00 -5.19 1.17
CA TRP A 31 0.24 -6.40 1.44
C TRP A 31 -0.60 -6.30 2.72
N LEU A 32 0.02 -5.84 3.82
CA LEU A 32 -0.59 -5.91 5.16
C LEU A 32 -1.66 -4.85 5.40
N ASN A 33 -1.41 -3.63 4.96
CA ASN A 33 -2.31 -2.49 5.10
C ASN A 33 -2.01 -1.48 3.98
N PRO A 34 -2.63 -1.63 2.79
CA PRO A 34 -2.30 -0.83 1.62
C PRO A 34 -2.54 0.68 1.82
N TYR A 35 -3.36 1.08 2.80
CA TYR A 35 -3.54 2.49 3.17
C TYR A 35 -2.27 3.13 3.75
N ASP A 36 -1.44 2.34 4.43
CA ASP A 36 -0.16 2.79 4.99
C ASP A 36 0.99 2.64 3.98
N SER A 37 0.73 2.01 2.83
CA SER A 37 1.76 1.73 1.85
C SER A 37 2.24 2.99 1.14
N ARG A 38 3.57 3.09 1.01
CA ARG A 38 4.25 4.18 0.32
C ARG A 38 5.20 3.62 -0.75
N ILE A 39 5.26 4.32 -1.87
CA ILE A 39 6.16 4.09 -2.99
C ILE A 39 7.23 5.17 -3.04
N LEU A 40 8.11 5.12 -4.05
CA LEU A 40 9.23 6.07 -4.22
C LEU A 40 10.12 6.14 -2.98
N ALA A 41 10.52 4.96 -2.49
CA ALA A 41 11.29 4.78 -1.26
C ALA A 41 10.61 5.40 -0.03
N GLY A 42 9.31 5.14 0.12
CA GLY A 42 8.54 5.61 1.27
C GLY A 42 8.14 7.09 1.22
N ARG A 43 8.34 7.78 0.10
CA ARG A 43 8.06 9.23 0.00
C ARG A 43 6.65 9.55 -0.45
N PHE A 44 5.99 8.64 -1.17
CA PHE A 44 4.73 8.93 -1.83
C PHE A 44 3.63 7.90 -1.46
N PRO A 45 2.50 8.32 -0.87
CA PRO A 45 1.40 7.41 -0.54
C PRO A 45 0.78 6.79 -1.79
N ILE A 46 0.64 5.47 -1.83
CA ILE A 46 0.09 4.79 -3.02
C ILE A 46 -1.37 5.16 -3.27
N THR A 47 -2.12 5.48 -2.22
CA THR A 47 -3.55 5.82 -2.32
C THR A 47 -3.82 6.98 -3.26
N ILE A 48 -2.86 7.91 -3.45
CA ILE A 48 -3.01 9.03 -4.40
C ILE A 48 -3.19 8.51 -5.83
N LEU A 49 -2.52 7.42 -6.21
CA LEU A 49 -2.64 6.81 -7.54
C LEU A 49 -3.91 5.97 -7.69
N LEU A 50 -4.50 5.55 -6.58
CA LEU A 50 -5.69 4.68 -6.54
C LEU A 50 -6.99 5.48 -6.38
N ASN A 51 -6.90 6.80 -6.26
CA ASN A 51 -8.08 7.64 -6.13
C ASN A 51 -8.92 7.61 -7.41
N GLU A 52 -10.24 7.64 -7.23
CA GLU A 52 -11.17 7.93 -8.31
C GLU A 52 -10.89 9.33 -8.84
N LYS A 53 -10.91 9.49 -10.18
CA LYS A 53 -10.63 10.78 -10.81
C LYS A 53 -11.56 11.85 -10.21
N PRO A 54 -11.02 13.02 -9.81
CA PRO A 54 -11.87 14.11 -9.34
C PRO A 54 -12.86 14.50 -10.44
N ASP A 55 -14.10 14.79 -10.05
CA ASP A 55 -15.08 15.34 -10.96
C ASP A 55 -14.49 16.58 -11.62
N LEU A 56 -14.49 16.58 -12.95
CA LEU A 56 -14.12 17.75 -13.73
C LEU A 56 -15.25 18.76 -13.61
N ILE A 57 -15.38 19.38 -12.44
CA ILE A 57 -16.13 20.61 -12.32
C ILE A 57 -15.40 21.58 -13.23
N ARG A 58 -16.09 22.06 -14.27
CA ARG A 58 -15.60 23.09 -15.16
C ARG A 58 -15.37 24.32 -14.27
N LEU A 59 -14.14 24.46 -13.77
CA LEU A 59 -13.74 25.62 -13.00
C LEU A 59 -13.74 26.77 -14.00
N GLU A 60 -14.78 27.61 -13.95
CA GLU A 60 -14.65 28.95 -14.52
C GLU A 60 -13.38 29.58 -13.91
N PRO A 61 -12.57 30.30 -14.71
CA PRO A 61 -11.32 30.86 -14.22
C PRO A 61 -11.61 31.84 -13.07
N ASP A 62 -11.48 31.31 -11.85
CA ASP A 62 -11.67 32.06 -10.62
C ASP A 62 -10.47 32.98 -10.46
N LYS A 63 -10.71 34.30 -10.45
CA LYS A 63 -9.65 35.31 -10.31
C LYS A 63 -8.94 35.20 -8.95
N ASN A 64 -9.55 34.52 -7.99
CA ASN A 64 -8.99 34.27 -6.66
C ASN A 64 -8.77 32.76 -6.48
N PHE A 65 -7.63 32.25 -6.97
CA PHE A 65 -7.25 30.84 -6.85
C PHE A 65 -7.31 30.39 -5.38
N ASN A 66 -8.21 29.46 -5.08
CA ASN A 66 -8.35 28.87 -3.76
C ASN A 66 -7.76 27.46 -3.75
N LEU A 67 -6.65 27.28 -3.04
CA LEU A 67 -5.98 25.99 -2.83
C LEU A 67 -6.93 24.93 -2.23
N SER A 68 -7.97 25.31 -1.49
CA SER A 68 -8.96 24.39 -0.92
C SER A 68 -9.85 23.71 -1.97
N LYS A 69 -9.82 24.18 -3.23
CA LYS A 69 -10.54 23.56 -4.36
C LYS A 69 -9.70 22.51 -5.11
N LEU A 70 -8.42 22.36 -4.78
CA LEU A 70 -7.59 21.31 -5.35
C LEU A 70 -7.95 19.97 -4.72
N SER A 71 -8.42 19.03 -5.55
CA SER A 71 -8.69 17.66 -5.16
C SER A 71 -7.85 16.70 -5.99
N ILE A 72 -7.34 15.66 -5.34
CA ILE A 72 -6.67 14.52 -5.99
C ILE A 72 -7.64 13.35 -6.23
N GLY A 73 -8.95 13.60 -6.10
CA GLY A 73 -9.99 12.57 -6.22
C GLY A 73 -10.46 12.00 -4.89
N LYS A 74 -11.41 11.05 -4.97
CA LYS A 74 -11.96 10.33 -3.81
C LYS A 74 -11.10 9.09 -3.54
N LYS A 75 -10.76 8.85 -2.26
CA LYS A 75 -10.08 7.61 -1.87
C LYS A 75 -11.01 6.40 -2.09
N PRO A 76 -10.48 5.25 -2.51
CA PRO A 76 -11.26 4.02 -2.59
C PRO A 76 -11.85 3.65 -1.21
N GLU A 77 -13.08 3.17 -1.23
CA GLU A 77 -13.85 2.83 -0.01
C GLU A 77 -13.20 1.70 0.77
N GLU A 78 -12.67 0.70 0.06
CA GLU A 78 -11.89 -0.40 0.62
C GLU A 78 -10.68 -0.70 -0.26
N LEU A 79 -9.51 -0.85 0.37
CA LEU A 79 -8.32 -1.37 -0.25
C LEU A 79 -8.00 -2.74 0.31
N ARG A 80 -8.26 -3.74 -0.51
CA ARG A 80 -8.02 -5.15 -0.21
C ARG A 80 -6.96 -5.71 -1.15
N THR A 81 -6.20 -6.69 -0.66
CA THR A 81 -5.07 -7.30 -1.36
C THR A 81 -5.10 -8.80 -1.20
N ILE A 82 -4.33 -9.52 -2.02
CA ILE A 82 -4.22 -10.99 -1.94
C ILE A 82 -3.85 -11.53 -0.56
N TYR A 83 -3.08 -10.78 0.25
CA TYR A 83 -2.81 -11.12 1.64
C TYR A 83 -4.09 -11.35 2.46
N HIS A 84 -5.11 -10.51 2.28
CA HIS A 84 -6.37 -10.60 3.00
C HIS A 84 -7.14 -11.85 2.61
N ASP A 85 -7.20 -12.14 1.30
CA ASP A 85 -7.86 -13.34 0.78
C ASP A 85 -7.16 -14.61 1.26
N LEU A 86 -5.82 -14.67 1.17
CA LEU A 86 -5.04 -15.81 1.65
C LEU A 86 -5.16 -16.01 3.16
N LYS A 87 -5.28 -14.93 3.92
CA LYS A 87 -5.45 -14.96 5.38
C LYS A 87 -6.83 -15.51 5.75
N GLU A 88 -7.88 -15.07 5.07
CA GLU A 88 -9.24 -15.59 5.27
C GLU A 88 -9.35 -17.06 4.85
N GLU A 89 -8.61 -17.45 3.82
CA GLU A 89 -8.43 -18.84 3.43
C GLU A 89 -7.43 -19.62 4.32
N ASP A 90 -7.02 -19.08 5.48
CA ASP A 90 -6.21 -19.78 6.48
C ASP A 90 -4.86 -20.34 5.94
N PHE A 91 -4.22 -19.63 5.01
CA PHE A 91 -2.86 -19.94 4.59
C PHE A 91 -1.85 -19.38 5.59
N SER A 92 -0.72 -20.07 5.77
CA SER A 92 0.45 -19.45 6.41
C SER A 92 1.07 -18.44 5.45
N ILE A 93 1.30 -17.20 5.90
CA ILE A 93 1.80 -16.11 5.06
C ILE A 93 2.98 -15.42 5.72
N ILE A 94 4.03 -15.20 4.96
CA ILE A 94 5.23 -14.47 5.38
C ILE A 94 5.34 -13.24 4.49
N THR A 95 5.53 -12.08 5.10
CA THR A 95 5.88 -10.84 4.39
C THR A 95 7.15 -10.27 4.99
N TRP A 96 7.97 -9.62 4.18
CA TRP A 96 9.25 -9.06 4.61
C TRP A 96 9.49 -7.70 3.95
N SER A 97 10.19 -6.84 4.68
CA SER A 97 10.73 -5.59 4.15
C SER A 97 12.18 -5.36 4.49
N GLN A 98 12.85 -4.68 3.57
CA GLN A 98 14.08 -3.98 3.87
C GLN A 98 13.74 -2.73 4.69
N LYS A 99 14.37 -2.56 5.86
CA LYS A 99 14.08 -1.42 6.77
C LYS A 99 14.21 -0.04 6.11
N ARG A 100 15.08 0.07 5.10
CA ARG A 100 15.31 1.30 4.34
C ARG A 100 15.27 0.97 2.86
N PRO A 101 14.10 1.11 2.20
CA PRO A 101 13.92 0.71 0.80
C PRO A 101 14.74 1.53 -0.21
N SER A 102 15.51 2.53 0.23
CA SER A 102 16.46 3.31 -0.59
C SER A 102 17.94 3.07 -0.25
N GLU A 103 18.27 2.26 0.76
CA GLU A 103 19.66 1.97 1.10
C GLU A 103 20.09 0.61 0.54
N PRO A 104 21.41 0.35 0.39
CA PRO A 104 21.90 -0.99 0.06
C PRO A 104 21.48 -2.03 1.09
N ILE A 105 21.35 -3.29 0.65
CA ILE A 105 21.16 -4.47 1.52
C ILE A 105 22.49 -4.79 2.23
#